data_AF-A0A1S2QPW0-F1
#
_entry.id   AF-A0A1S2QPW0-F1
#
_cell.length_a   1.000
_cell.length_b   1.000
_cell.length_c   1.000
_cell.angle_alpha   90.00
_cell.angle_beta   90.00
_cell.angle_gamma   90.00
#
_symmetry.space_group_name_H-M   'P 1'
#
loop_
_entity.id
_entity.type
_entity.pdbx_description
1 polymer ?
#
loop_
_entity_poly.entity_id
_entity_poly.type
_entity_poly.pdbx_seq_one_letter_code
_entity_poly.pdbx_strand_id
1 'polypeptide(L)'
;MRTYSKKSILQSKPEITEEVIEIMNLEIFVYLDLIFFSIFLGFILMPLVHSVSLSVMIPVLFFLLFSGMFRIFFRQKSRNM
;
A
#
# COMPACT_ATOMS: atom_id res chain seq x y z
N MET A 1 -18.58 19.10 28.62
CA MET A 1 -17.43 18.70 27.76
C MET A 1 -17.58 17.22 27.40
N ARG A 2 -18.07 16.90 26.20
CA ARG A 2 -18.27 15.52 25.73
C ARG A 2 -17.06 15.10 24.88
N THR A 3 -16.01 14.64 25.54
CA THR A 3 -14.85 14.01 24.90
C THR A 3 -14.90 12.50 25.16
N TYR A 4 -16.06 11.89 24.95
CA TYR A 4 -16.20 10.44 25.02
C TYR A 4 -16.06 9.85 23.62
N SER A 5 -14.84 9.37 23.37
CA SER A 5 -14.66 7.98 22.95
C SER A 5 -15.08 7.60 21.52
N LYS A 6 -14.32 8.09 20.53
CA LYS A 6 -14.22 7.37 19.24
C LYS A 6 -13.59 5.97 19.38
N LYS A 7 -12.95 5.65 20.52
CA LYS A 7 -12.40 4.32 20.83
C LYS A 7 -13.43 3.28 21.30
N SER A 8 -14.54 3.68 21.93
CA SER A 8 -15.51 2.70 22.48
C SER A 8 -16.50 2.15 21.44
N ILE A 9 -16.67 2.82 20.29
CA ILE A 9 -17.53 2.32 19.21
C ILE A 9 -16.85 1.17 18.46
N LEU A 10 -15.51 1.17 18.39
CA LEU A 10 -14.72 0.08 17.79
C LEU A 10 -14.72 -1.18 18.66
N GLN A 11 -14.91 -1.07 19.99
CA GLN A 11 -14.99 -2.24 20.88
C GLN A 11 -16.37 -2.93 20.87
N SER A 12 -17.43 -2.30 20.36
CA SER A 12 -18.79 -2.84 20.43
C SER A 12 -19.19 -3.74 19.26
N LYS A 13 -18.32 -3.93 18.26
CA LYS A 13 -18.58 -4.78 17.08
C LYS A 13 -17.31 -5.54 16.66
N PRO A 14 -17.04 -6.70 17.26
CA PRO A 14 -15.86 -7.52 16.94
C PRO A 14 -15.81 -7.89 15.45
N GLU A 15 -16.96 -8.15 14.82
CA GLU A 15 -17.07 -8.50 13.40
C GLU A 15 -16.47 -7.42 12.47
N ILE A 16 -16.74 -6.14 12.74
CA ILE A 16 -16.20 -5.02 11.94
C ILE A 16 -14.69 -4.87 12.16
N THR A 17 -14.21 -5.20 13.37
CA THR A 17 -12.79 -5.09 13.70
C THR A 17 -11.98 -6.17 12.98
N GLU A 18 -12.51 -7.39 12.87
CA GLU A 18 -11.89 -8.47 12.09
C GLU A 18 -11.83 -8.14 10.60
N GLU A 19 -12.92 -7.64 10.01
CA GLU A 19 -12.96 -7.25 8.60
C GLU A 19 -11.95 -6.14 8.28
N VAL A 20 -11.83 -5.13 9.15
CA VAL A 20 -10.86 -4.04 8.98
C VAL A 20 -9.43 -4.54 9.13
N ILE A 21 -9.17 -5.48 10.05
CA ILE A 21 -7.86 -6.11 10.20
C ILE A 21 -7.50 -6.94 8.96
N GLU A 22 -8.45 -7.67 8.39
CA GLU A 22 -8.24 -8.48 7.19
C GLU A 22 -7.94 -7.62 5.95
N ILE A 23 -8.69 -6.53 5.75
CA ILE A 23 -8.44 -5.57 4.67
C ILE A 23 -7.09 -4.88 4.86
N MET A 24 -6.77 -4.45 6.08
CA MET A 24 -5.50 -3.80 6.40
C MET A 24 -4.31 -4.74 6.18
N ASN A 25 -4.44 -6.02 6.52
CA ASN A 25 -3.43 -7.04 6.21
C ASN A 25 -3.24 -7.21 4.70
N LEU A 26 -4.32 -7.19 3.93
CA LEU A 26 -4.25 -7.33 2.48
C LEU A 26 -3.60 -6.11 1.80
N GLU A 27 -3.92 -4.89 2.25
CA GLU A 27 -3.26 -3.67 1.78
C GLU A 27 -1.75 -3.69 2.08
N ILE A 28 -1.37 -4.05 3.31
CA ILE A 28 0.03 -4.16 3.72
C ILE A 28 0.76 -5.21 2.86
N PHE A 29 0.13 -6.35 2.58
CA PHE A 29 0.71 -7.39 1.73
C PHE A 29 0.99 -6.88 0.31
N VAL A 30 0.08 -6.10 -0.28
CA VAL A 30 0.28 -5.50 -1.61
C VAL A 30 1.43 -4.50 -1.59
N TYR A 31 1.54 -3.64 -0.57
CA TYR A 31 2.68 -2.73 -0.45
C TYR A 31 4.00 -3.46 -0.30
N LEU A 32 4.01 -4.53 0.52
CA LEU A 32 5.20 -5.35 0.73
C LEU A 32 5.66 -6.00 -0.59
N ASP A 33 4.72 -6.58 -1.34
CA ASP A 33 4.98 -7.17 -2.65
C ASP A 33 5.51 -6.13 -3.64
N LEU A 34 4.91 -4.93 -3.66
CA LEU A 34 5.35 -3.83 -4.52
C LEU A 34 6.78 -3.35 -4.19
N ILE A 35 7.16 -3.35 -2.91
CA ILE A 35 8.54 -3.05 -2.47
C ILE A 35 9.49 -4.12 -3.02
N PHE A 36 9.18 -5.40 -2.81
CA PHE A 36 10.02 -6.49 -3.29
C PHE A 36 10.15 -6.46 -4.81
N PHE A 37 9.06 -6.23 -5.54
CA PHE A 37 9.06 -6.12 -6.99
C PHE A 37 9.92 -4.95 -7.47
N SER A 38 9.85 -3.81 -6.78
CA SER A 38 10.65 -2.62 -7.11
C SER A 38 12.15 -2.88 -6.89
N ILE A 39 12.52 -3.54 -5.79
CA ILE A 39 13.90 -3.96 -5.52
C ILE A 39 14.39 -4.92 -6.61
N PHE A 40 13.56 -5.92 -6.95
CA PHE A 40 13.89 -6.92 -7.96
C PHE A 40 14.06 -6.29 -9.34
N LEU A 41 13.18 -5.35 -9.69
CA LEU A 41 13.28 -4.54 -10.90
C LEU A 41 14.62 -3.77 -10.94
N GLY A 42 15.04 -3.20 -9.81
CA GLY A 42 16.34 -2.54 -9.68
C GLY A 42 17.52 -3.48 -9.96
N PHE A 43 17.50 -4.69 -9.41
CA PHE A 43 18.52 -5.71 -9.68
C PHE A 43 18.57 -6.12 -11.15
N ILE A 44 17.40 -6.28 -11.80
CA ILE A 44 17.31 -6.61 -13.22
C ILE A 44 17.82 -5.45 -14.10
N LEU A 45 17.57 -4.20 -13.70
CA LEU A 45 18.02 -3.03 -14.44
C LEU A 45 19.52 -2.73 -14.31
N MET A 46 20.16 -3.18 -13.23
CA MET A 46 21.57 -2.92 -12.95
C MET A 46 22.52 -3.32 -14.12
N PRO A 47 22.40 -4.51 -14.75
CA PRO A 47 23.22 -4.85 -15.92
C PRO A 47 22.78 -4.13 -17.21
N LEU A 48 21.55 -3.61 -17.26
CA LEU A 48 20.94 -3.08 -18.47
C LEU A 48 21.15 -1.57 -18.66
N VAL A 49 21.32 -0.84 -17.55
CA VAL A 49 21.43 0.61 -17.55
C VAL A 49 22.75 1.04 -16.94
N HIS A 50 23.61 1.66 -17.74
CA HIS A 50 24.92 2.15 -17.28
C HIS A 50 24.83 3.34 -16.31
N SER A 51 23.71 4.05 -16.30
CA SER A 51 23.51 5.18 -15.38
C SER A 51 22.92 4.70 -14.05
N VAL A 52 23.71 4.85 -12.98
CA VAL A 52 23.31 4.55 -11.59
C VAL A 52 22.07 5.37 -11.17
N SER A 53 21.93 6.58 -11.69
CA SER A 53 20.76 7.41 -11.40
C SER A 53 19.49 6.80 -11.99
N LEU A 54 19.54 6.26 -13.22
CA LEU A 54 18.38 5.65 -13.87
C LEU A 54 18.04 4.29 -13.25
N SER A 55 19.05 3.50 -12.86
CA SER A 55 18.82 2.21 -12.21
C SER A 55 18.10 2.34 -10.86
N VAL A 56 18.21 3.50 -10.19
CA VAL A 56 17.47 3.81 -8.95
C VAL A 56 16.15 4.54 -9.24
N MET A 57 16.16 5.50 -10.16
CA MET A 57 14.98 6.32 -10.47
C MET A 57 13.83 5.49 -11.04
N ILE A 58 14.12 4.49 -11.88
CA ILE A 58 13.10 3.64 -12.52
C ILE A 58 12.34 2.81 -11.48
N PRO A 59 12.98 2.04 -10.57
CA PRO A 59 12.31 1.37 -9.46
C PRO A 59 11.48 2.29 -8.57
N VAL A 60 12.01 3.48 -8.25
CA VAL A 60 11.31 4.44 -7.38
C VAL A 60 10.06 4.98 -8.07
N LEU A 61 10.15 5.34 -9.35
CA LEU A 61 9.00 5.79 -10.13
C LEU A 61 7.96 4.69 -10.30
N PHE A 62 8.39 3.45 -10.55
CA PHE A 62 7.53 2.29 -10.59
C PHE A 62 6.75 2.13 -9.28
N PHE A 63 7.45 2.16 -8.14
CA PHE A 63 6.82 2.06 -6.82
C PHE A 63 5.78 3.18 -6.60
N LEU A 64 6.13 4.43 -6.88
CA LEU A 64 5.24 5.57 -6.67
C LEU A 64 4.01 5.53 -7.59
N LEU A 65 4.18 5.17 -8.86
CA LEU A 65 3.08 5.06 -9.81
C LEU A 65 2.09 3.98 -9.39
N PHE A 66 2.58 2.78 -9.09
CA PHE A 66 1.72 1.65 -8.72
C PHE A 66 1.10 1.83 -7.33
N SER A 67 1.82 2.43 -6.38
CA SER A 67 1.25 2.82 -5.09
C SER A 67 0.15 3.87 -5.25
N GLY A 68 0.36 4.88 -6.11
CA GLY A 68 -0.64 5.88 -6.44
C GLY A 68 -1.87 5.27 -7.09
N MET A 69 -1.69 4.40 -8.08
CA MET A 69 -2.78 3.65 -8.72
C MET A 69 -3.54 2.80 -7.71
N PHE A 70 -2.84 2.01 -6.90
CA PHE A 70 -3.44 1.18 -5.86
C PHE A 70 -4.32 2.01 -4.93
N ARG A 71 -3.81 3.15 -4.46
CA ARG A 71 -4.56 4.09 -3.60
C ARG A 71 -5.80 4.64 -4.30
N ILE A 72 -5.74 4.93 -5.60
CA ILE A 72 -6.89 5.40 -6.38
C ILE A 72 -7.95 4.29 -6.51
N PHE A 73 -7.53 3.07 -6.86
CA PHE A 73 -8.43 1.93 -7.02
C PHE A 73 -9.10 1.51 -5.70
N PHE A 74 -8.35 1.44 -4.60
CA PHE A 74 -8.93 1.10 -3.29
C PHE A 74 -9.84 2.21 -2.75
N ARG A 75 -9.48 3.48 -2.97
CA ARG A 75 -10.33 4.61 -2.60
C ARG A 75 -11.64 4.66 -3.40
N GLN A 76 -11.66 4.16 -4.63
CA GLN A 76 -12.89 3.96 -5.39
C GLN A 76 -13.70 2.77 -4.87
N LYS A 77 -13.05 1.65 -4.54
CA LYS A 77 -13.73 0.45 -4.01
C LYS A 77 -14.46 0.75 -2.70
N SER A 78 -13.85 1.53 -1.80
CA SER A 78 -14.49 1.98 -0.55
C SER A 78 -15.65 2.98 -0.75
N ARG A 79 -15.82 3.58 -1.94
CA ARG A 79 -16.92 4.53 -2.24
C ARG A 79 -18.14 3.84 -2.87
N ASN A 80 -17.96 2.65 -3.43
CA ASN A 80 -19.01 1.90 -4.15
C ASN A 80 -19.57 0.72 -3.31
N MET A 81 -19.18 0.62 -2.05
CA MET A 81 -19.62 -0.36 -1.06
C MET A 81 -20.34 0.39 0.06
#